data_AF-A0A373ZNJ2-F1
#
_entry.id   AF-A0A373ZNJ2-F1
#
_cell.length_a   1.000
_cell.length_b   1.000
_cell.length_c   1.000
_cell.angle_alpha   90.00
_cell.angle_beta   90.00
_cell.angle_gamma   90.00
#
_symmetry.space_group_name_H-M   'P 1'
#
loop_
_entity.id
_entity.type
_entity.pdbx_description
1 polymer ?
#
loop_
_entity_poly.entity_id
_entity_poly.type
_entity_poly.pdbx_seq_one_letter_code
_entity_poly.pdbx_strand_id
1 'polypeptide(L)'
;MKKRAIFMIFSLCSALACFAQGNGMAGISEATNMVTSYFDPLTKLIFAVAAILGLVGGVRVYSKFSSGDPDASKSATALFLSCVFLVIVGTVLRSFFL
;
A
#
# COMPACT_ATOMS: atom_id res chain seq x y z
N MET A 1 42.83 14.86 40.40
CA MET A 1 41.68 13.92 40.43
C MET A 1 40.42 14.55 39.81
N LYS A 2 39.91 15.67 40.34
CA LYS A 2 38.65 16.32 39.88
C LYS A 2 38.59 16.69 38.39
N LYS A 3 39.69 17.20 37.79
CA LYS A 3 39.74 17.58 36.37
C LYS A 3 39.65 16.37 35.40
N ARG A 4 40.11 15.19 35.81
CA ARG A 4 40.01 13.96 35.01
C ARG A 4 38.59 13.38 35.00
N ALA A 5 37.89 13.49 36.13
CA ALA A 5 36.49 13.07 36.22
C ALA A 5 35.57 13.92 35.32
N ILE A 6 35.80 15.23 35.24
CA ILE A 6 35.02 16.13 34.37
C ILE A 6 35.23 15.80 32.89
N PHE A 7 36.48 15.51 32.48
CA PHE A 7 36.78 15.10 31.10
C PHE A 7 36.12 13.76 30.71
N MET A 8 36.08 12.79 31.64
CA MET A 8 35.40 11.51 31.41
C MET A 8 33.88 11.69 31.26
N ILE A 9 33.26 12.52 32.09
CA ILE A 9 31.82 12.82 32.00
C ILE A 9 31.48 13.51 30.67
N PHE A 10 32.32 14.46 30.23
CA PHE A 10 32.11 15.15 28.96
C PHE A 10 32.30 14.22 27.74
N SER A 11 33.26 13.29 27.81
CA SER A 11 33.44 12.25 26.79
C SER A 11 32.27 11.26 26.72
N LEU A 12 31.63 10.98 27.86
CA LEU A 12 30.47 10.08 27.91
C LEU A 12 29.21 10.76 27.36
N CYS A 13 29.00 12.04 27.69
CA CYS A 13 27.89 12.83 27.16
C CYS A 13 27.98 13.06 25.64
N SER A 14 29.18 13.25 25.10
CA SER A 14 29.39 13.41 23.65
C SER A 14 29.15 12.10 22.89
N ALA A 15 29.52 10.95 23.45
CA ALA A 15 29.18 9.65 22.89
C ALA A 15 27.66 9.44 22.83
N LEU A 16 26.94 9.76 23.92
CA LEU A 16 25.47 9.68 23.98
C LEU A 16 24.78 10.61 22.97
N ALA A 17 25.31 11.82 22.78
CA ALA A 17 24.80 12.77 21.78
C ALA A 17 25.03 12.28 20.34
N CYS A 18 26.12 11.54 20.07
CA CYS A 18 26.39 10.94 18.76
C CYS A 18 25.42 9.78 18.44
N PHE A 19 25.05 8.97 19.42
CA PHE A 19 24.00 7.94 19.24
C PHE A 19 22.60 8.53 19.07
N ALA A 20 22.35 9.72 19.61
CA ALA A 20 21.10 10.46 19.42
C ALA A 20 21.08 11.32 18.15
N GLN A 21 22.20 11.42 17.42
CA GLN A 21 22.26 12.02 16.08
C GLN A 21 21.69 11.03 15.05
N GLY A 22 20.47 10.56 15.32
CA GLY A 22 19.67 9.77 14.40
C GLY A 22 19.32 10.66 13.22
N ASN A 23 19.98 10.38 12.10
CA ASN A 23 19.70 11.00 10.82
C ASN A 23 18.18 10.95 10.60
N GLY A 24 17.48 12.09 10.52
CA GLY A 24 16.03 12.09 10.30
C GLY A 24 15.63 11.26 9.07
N MET A 25 16.56 11.16 8.10
CA MET A 25 16.46 10.26 6.94
C MET A 25 16.48 8.76 7.28
N ALA A 26 17.17 8.33 8.34
CA ALA A 26 17.16 6.93 8.79
C ALA A 26 15.78 6.56 9.37
N GLY A 27 15.18 7.45 10.18
CA GLY A 27 13.81 7.25 10.67
C GLY A 27 12.76 7.29 9.56
N ILE A 28 12.92 8.19 8.57
CA ILE A 28 12.05 8.21 7.38
C ILE A 28 12.22 6.93 6.55
N SER A 29 13.46 6.46 6.35
CA SER A 29 13.72 5.22 5.62
C SER A 29 13.14 3.99 6.34
N GLU A 30 13.25 3.92 7.67
CA GLU A 30 12.66 2.85 8.48
C GLU A 30 11.13 2.86 8.40
N ALA A 31 10.51 4.05 8.50
CA ALA A 31 9.08 4.23 8.35
C ALA A 31 8.62 3.83 6.94
N THR A 32 9.31 4.26 5.88
CA THR A 32 9.01 3.87 4.50
C THR A 32 9.09 2.36 4.33
N ASN A 33 10.14 1.71 4.83
CA ASN A 33 10.28 0.25 4.77
C ASN A 33 9.14 -0.48 5.50
N MET A 34 8.71 0.04 6.65
CA MET A 34 7.57 -0.50 7.38
C MET A 34 6.28 -0.37 6.56
N VAL A 35 5.99 0.79 5.94
CA VAL A 35 4.79 0.95 5.11
C VAL A 35 4.85 0.08 3.85
N THR A 36 6.01 0.00 3.17
CA THR A 36 6.23 -0.87 1.99
C THR A 36 5.97 -2.34 2.29
N SER A 37 6.34 -2.81 3.48
CA SER A 37 6.08 -4.20 3.90
C SER A 37 4.58 -4.56 3.98
N TYR A 38 3.71 -3.58 4.23
CA TYR A 38 2.26 -3.77 4.27
C TYR A 38 1.59 -3.67 2.89
N PHE A 39 2.22 -3.03 1.91
CA PHE A 39 1.63 -2.84 0.58
C PHE A 39 1.53 -4.13 -0.23
N ASP A 40 2.47 -5.06 -0.09
CA ASP A 40 2.43 -6.36 -0.77
C ASP A 40 1.21 -7.23 -0.36
N PRO A 41 0.94 -7.47 0.94
CA PRO A 41 -0.26 -8.17 1.36
C PRO A 41 -1.54 -7.40 1.05
N LEU A 42 -1.54 -6.06 1.16
CA LEU A 42 -2.69 -5.24 0.76
C LEU A 42 -3.03 -5.39 -0.73
N THR A 43 -2.01 -5.39 -1.59
CA THR A 43 -2.20 -5.52 -3.03
C THR A 43 -2.82 -6.86 -3.40
N LYS A 44 -2.37 -7.95 -2.77
CA LYS A 44 -2.99 -9.28 -2.92
C LYS A 44 -4.46 -9.29 -2.48
N LEU A 45 -4.78 -8.60 -1.40
CA LEU A 45 -6.16 -8.47 -0.90
C LEU A 45 -7.04 -7.71 -1.89
N ILE A 46 -6.56 -6.59 -2.46
CA ILE A 46 -7.28 -5.83 -3.49
C ILE A 46 -7.56 -6.70 -4.73
N PHE A 47 -6.57 -7.46 -5.20
CA PHE A 47 -6.77 -8.36 -6.34
C PHE A 47 -7.78 -9.48 -6.04
N ALA A 48 -7.78 -10.03 -4.83
CA ALA A 48 -8.77 -11.02 -4.42
C ALA A 48 -10.20 -10.43 -4.43
N VAL A 49 -10.39 -9.21 -3.91
CA VAL A 49 -11.68 -8.52 -3.94
C VAL A 49 -12.12 -8.19 -5.37
N ALA A 50 -11.20 -7.75 -6.23
CA ALA A 50 -11.47 -7.48 -7.64
C ALA A 50 -11.95 -8.75 -8.37
N ALA A 51 -11.36 -9.91 -8.08
CA ALA A 51 -11.80 -11.19 -8.65
C ALA A 51 -13.24 -11.55 -8.23
N ILE A 52 -13.57 -11.38 -6.95
CA ILE A 52 -14.92 -11.67 -6.43
C ILE A 52 -15.95 -10.73 -7.05
N LEU A 53 -15.68 -9.42 -7.08
CA LEU A 53 -16.57 -8.43 -7.68
C LEU A 53 -16.79 -8.66 -9.18
N GLY A 54 -15.73 -9.08 -9.90
CA GLY A 54 -15.83 -9.43 -11.32
C GLY A 54 -16.74 -10.63 -11.58
N LEU A 55 -16.64 -11.68 -10.75
CA LEU A 55 -17.52 -12.84 -10.85
C LEU A 55 -18.98 -12.47 -10.55
N VAL A 56 -19.25 -11.75 -9.46
CA VAL A 56 -20.62 -11.36 -9.07
C VAL A 56 -21.26 -10.47 -10.13
N GLY A 57 -20.52 -9.49 -10.64
CA GLY A 57 -21.02 -8.61 -11.69
C GLY A 57 -21.21 -9.36 -13.02
N GLY A 58 -20.34 -10.32 -13.36
CA GLY A 58 -20.48 -11.21 -14.51
C GLY A 58 -21.76 -12.03 -14.46
N VAL A 59 -22.08 -12.60 -13.30
CA VAL A 59 -23.35 -13.33 -13.09
C VAL A 59 -24.56 -12.42 -13.28
N ARG A 60 -24.52 -11.17 -12.79
CA ARG A 60 -25.61 -10.19 -13.01
C ARG A 60 -25.78 -9.82 -14.48
N VAL A 61 -24.69 -9.60 -15.21
CA VAL A 61 -24.73 -9.33 -16.65
C VAL A 61 -25.28 -10.52 -17.42
N TYR A 62 -24.83 -11.73 -17.11
CA TYR A 62 -25.35 -12.95 -17.71
C TYR A 62 -26.85 -13.11 -17.44
N SER A 63 -27.30 -12.84 -16.20
CA SER A 63 -28.72 -12.86 -15.85
C SER A 63 -29.54 -11.87 -16.69
N LYS A 64 -29.06 -10.63 -16.87
CA LYS A 64 -29.68 -9.64 -17.76
C LYS A 64 -29.69 -10.08 -19.22
N PHE A 65 -28.58 -10.65 -19.71
CA PHE A 65 -28.44 -11.13 -21.08
C PHE A 65 -29.37 -12.31 -21.38
N SER A 66 -29.47 -13.25 -20.43
CA SER A 66 -30.38 -14.41 -20.50
C SER A 66 -31.86 -14.02 -20.42
N SER A 67 -32.18 -12.82 -19.91
CA SER A 67 -33.55 -12.33 -19.77
C SER A 67 -34.04 -11.52 -20.99
N GLY A 68 -33.18 -11.32 -22.00
CA GLY A 68 -33.51 -10.54 -23.20
C GLY A 68 -33.66 -9.03 -22.95
N ASP A 69 -33.16 -8.53 -21.82
CA ASP A 69 -33.28 -7.14 -21.41
C ASP A 69 -32.41 -6.25 -22.33
N PRO A 70 -32.95 -5.23 -23.02
CA PRO A 70 -32.17 -4.35 -23.91
C PRO A 70 -31.05 -3.58 -23.19
N ASP A 71 -31.10 -3.48 -21.85
CA ASP A 71 -30.04 -2.89 -21.04
C ASP A 71 -28.89 -3.87 -20.70
N ALA A 72 -28.96 -5.14 -21.13
CA ALA A 72 -27.90 -6.12 -20.89
C ALA A 72 -26.55 -5.69 -21.51
N SER A 73 -26.57 -5.14 -22.73
CA SER A 73 -25.40 -4.63 -23.43
C SER A 73 -24.74 -3.45 -22.70
N LYS A 74 -25.55 -2.58 -22.08
CA LYS A 74 -25.06 -1.47 -21.25
C LYS A 74 -24.46 -1.98 -19.94
N SER A 75 -25.14 -2.94 -19.28
CA SER A 75 -24.64 -3.55 -18.05
C SER A 75 -23.35 -4.34 -18.30
N ALA A 76 -23.22 -5.02 -19.44
CA ALA A 76 -22.02 -5.75 -19.85
C ALA A 76 -20.84 -4.80 -20.06
N THR A 77 -21.06 -3.71 -20.79
CA THR A 77 -20.04 -2.67 -21.00
C THR A 77 -19.62 -2.02 -19.69
N ALA A 78 -20.59 -1.68 -18.82
CA ALA A 78 -20.33 -1.10 -17.51
C ALA A 78 -19.52 -2.05 -16.59
N LEU A 79 -19.82 -3.34 -16.62
CA LEU A 79 -19.06 -4.37 -15.91
C LEU A 79 -17.62 -4.43 -16.39
N PHE A 80 -17.44 -4.50 -17.71
CA PHE A 80 -16.12 -4.63 -18.32
C PHE A 80 -15.23 -3.42 -17.98
N LEU A 81 -15.79 -2.22 -18.09
CA LEU A 81 -15.10 -0.98 -17.75
C LEU A 81 -14.79 -0.88 -16.24
N SER A 82 -15.71 -1.32 -15.38
CA SER A 82 -15.52 -1.33 -13.92
C SER A 82 -14.43 -2.32 -13.47
N CYS A 83 -14.39 -3.51 -14.08
CA CYS A 83 -13.35 -4.51 -13.80
C CYS A 83 -11.97 -4.02 -14.24
N VAL A 84 -11.85 -3.47 -15.45
CA VAL A 84 -10.58 -2.92 -15.95
C VAL A 84 -10.11 -1.77 -15.08
N PHE A 85 -11.01 -0.87 -14.68
CA PHE A 85 -10.69 0.23 -13.77
C PHE A 85 -10.17 -0.25 -12.41
N LEU A 86 -10.83 -1.24 -11.78
CA LEU A 86 -10.37 -1.79 -10.49
C LEU A 86 -8.97 -2.41 -10.57
N VAL A 87 -8.66 -3.10 -11.66
CA VAL A 87 -7.33 -3.68 -11.88
C VAL A 87 -6.28 -2.58 -12.07
N ILE A 88 -6.57 -1.56 -12.89
CA ILE A 88 -5.68 -0.43 -13.13
C ILE A 88 -5.38 0.30 -11.81
N VAL A 89 -6.41 0.61 -11.02
CA VAL A 89 -6.23 1.25 -9.70
C VAL A 89 -5.33 0.43 -8.79
N GLY A 90 -5.51 -0.90 -8.74
CA GLY A 90 -4.63 -1.79 -7.98
C GLY A 90 -3.17 -1.74 -8.45
N THR A 91 -2.93 -1.73 -9.77
CA THR A 91 -1.56 -1.63 -10.33
C THR A 91 -0.93 -0.26 -10.13
N VAL A 92 -1.72 0.81 -10.18
CA VAL A 92 -1.27 2.19 -10.01
C VAL A 92 -0.94 2.47 -8.54
N LEU A 93 -1.79 2.04 -7.59
CA LEU A 93 -1.48 2.07 -6.17
C LEU A 93 -0.17 1.34 -5.89
N ARG A 94 0.01 0.12 -6.43
CA ARG A 94 1.27 -0.60 -6.31
C ARG A 94 2.46 0.19 -6.90
N SER A 95 2.29 0.86 -8.03
CA SER A 95 3.36 1.63 -8.70
C SER A 95 3.69 2.97 -8.03
N PHE A 96 2.80 3.54 -7.22
CA PHE A 96 3.08 4.76 -6.46
C PHE A 96 3.88 4.50 -5.17
N PHE A 97 3.89 3.25 -4.68
CA PHE A 97 4.52 2.86 -3.41
C PHE A 97 5.68 1.86 -3.56
N LEU A 98 6.03 1.48 -4.79
CA LEU A 98 7.25 0.76 -5.20
C LEU A 98 8.30 1.74 -5.70
#